data_AF-A0A0S8CBD1-F1
#
_entry.id   AF-A0A0S8CBD1-F1
#
_cell.length_a   1.000
_cell.length_b   1.000
_cell.length_c   1.000
_cell.angle_alpha   90.00
_cell.angle_beta   90.00
_cell.angle_gamma   90.00
#
_symmetry.space_group_name_H-M   'P 1'
#
loop_
_entity.id
_entity.type
_entity.pdbx_description
1 polymer ?
#
loop_
_entity_poly.entity_id
_entity_poly.type
_entity_poly.pdbx_seq_one_letter_code
_entity_poly.pdbx_strand_id
1 'polypeptide(L)'
;MSGDTIRVCEGDYTENTLTINVSVTITGPGATTADDGVAIVHHGGGSSALIDIRADGVTLEGLDLDLTPPSGFTADTLGIASAANYVTIQDNEIHNATSLAVSAHWTPTPTNVSILRNNVHDNGPGGIACYCDDSGLWSNTVDAGGGTALSLNGDRGTIGGNVVTNGLVIAAGNDLVVQDNQISAGTANSTLSVSGNPVTVTNNNLSDAISYGIDASPGMVSGTSLTIGRNTFTQVRIPICLADWDPSDGLAVTATIGGSPAEANTFVDSGGTLGDLSYLVEMDGPTAGVNAEHNNWGLCTAAEIEQEIYHQVDDPAQGLVDFEPFIAPGSCSAPTPTPTPTPTPGLTPEPTPDLTPTPTRAVTIPAQGWANFAWTGASSAQEVVDCFGEDKIAVMYRLNAETQAFERWVRGREELSTMGDVAQFDALLALNGSGESATCEMPDPSPVSPRTLIIPANSWANFAWTGFTSAQEVADCFGEGKIAVMYRLDAGSQSFQRWIGGREDLSNVEDVARFDVLLAVNASGEP
;
A
#
# COMPACT_ATOMS: atom_id res chain seq x y z
N MET A 1 -29.83 18.50 20.76
CA MET A 1 -29.22 17.62 21.77
C MET A 1 -28.05 16.99 21.03
N SER A 2 -26.83 17.41 21.34
CA SER A 2 -25.61 16.93 20.67
C SER A 2 -24.90 15.97 21.62
N GLY A 3 -24.54 14.78 21.14
CA GLY A 3 -23.67 13.85 21.88
C GLY A 3 -24.37 12.65 22.53
N ASP A 4 -25.52 12.21 22.01
CA ASP A 4 -26.06 10.91 22.40
C ASP A 4 -25.25 9.80 21.70
N THR A 5 -24.94 8.73 22.44
CA THR A 5 -24.23 7.56 21.92
C THR A 5 -25.14 6.34 21.99
N ILE A 6 -25.30 5.65 20.86
CA ILE A 6 -25.91 4.33 20.78
C ILE A 6 -24.79 3.31 20.69
N ARG A 7 -24.75 2.40 21.66
CA ARG A 7 -23.81 1.28 21.63
C ARG A 7 -24.53 0.04 21.10
N VAL A 8 -24.05 -0.48 19.97
CA VAL A 8 -24.43 -1.80 19.46
C VAL A 8 -23.56 -2.82 20.19
N CYS A 9 -24.22 -3.74 20.88
CA CYS A 9 -23.52 -4.83 21.56
C CYS A 9 -23.18 -5.93 20.55
N GLU A 10 -22.36 -6.88 20.98
CA GLU A 10 -22.20 -8.13 20.22
C GLU A 10 -23.55 -8.80 19.96
N GLY A 11 -23.72 -9.30 18.74
CA GLY A 11 -24.95 -9.95 18.30
C GLY A 11 -25.12 -9.95 16.79
N ASP A 12 -26.14 -10.68 16.37
CA ASP A 12 -26.60 -10.73 14.99
C ASP A 12 -27.93 -9.97 14.90
N TYR A 13 -27.95 -8.91 14.10
CA TYR A 13 -29.07 -8.01 13.93
C TYR A 13 -29.53 -8.03 12.48
N THR A 14 -30.84 -8.03 12.24
CA THR A 14 -31.39 -7.83 10.90
C THR A 14 -32.19 -6.54 10.86
N GLU A 15 -31.79 -5.61 10.00
CA GLU A 15 -32.43 -4.31 9.89
C GLU A 15 -32.85 -4.04 8.45
N ASN A 16 -34.04 -3.46 8.25
CA ASN A 16 -34.46 -3.07 6.90
C ASN A 16 -33.71 -1.81 6.45
N THR A 17 -33.99 -0.69 7.12
CA THR A 17 -33.29 0.58 6.90
C THR A 17 -33.31 1.37 8.20
N LEU A 18 -32.12 1.67 8.70
CA LEU A 18 -31.93 2.54 9.85
C LEU A 18 -31.79 3.98 9.39
N THR A 19 -32.85 4.77 9.50
CA THR A 19 -32.79 6.21 9.17
C THR A 19 -32.35 7.04 10.38
N ILE A 20 -31.22 7.72 10.25
CA ILE A 20 -30.62 8.57 11.27
C ILE A 20 -30.94 10.04 10.97
N ASN A 21 -31.96 10.57 11.66
CA ASN A 21 -32.44 11.95 11.52
C ASN A 21 -32.04 12.85 12.70
N VAL A 22 -31.09 12.42 13.53
CA VAL A 22 -30.55 13.19 14.66
C VAL A 22 -29.02 13.02 14.72
N SER A 23 -28.32 14.04 15.20
CA SER A 23 -26.88 13.94 15.49
C SER A 23 -26.66 12.91 16.60
N VAL A 24 -25.90 11.87 16.30
CA VAL A 24 -25.68 10.71 17.17
C VAL A 24 -24.37 10.03 16.82
N THR A 25 -23.73 9.42 17.82
CA THR A 25 -22.62 8.48 17.61
C THR A 25 -23.17 7.07 17.77
N ILE A 26 -22.98 6.20 16.78
CA ILE A 26 -23.28 4.78 16.86
C ILE A 26 -21.97 4.01 16.86
N THR A 27 -21.74 3.20 17.90
CA THR A 27 -20.49 2.47 18.10
C THR A 27 -20.77 0.98 18.24
N GLY A 28 -20.07 0.13 17.49
CA GLY A 28 -20.02 -1.31 17.73
C GLY A 28 -18.79 -1.73 18.55
N PRO A 29 -18.60 -3.04 18.78
CA PRO A 29 -17.45 -3.60 19.49
C PRO A 29 -16.13 -3.51 18.70
N GLY A 30 -16.18 -3.11 17.43
CA GLY A 30 -15.05 -3.15 16.50
C GLY A 30 -15.26 -4.25 15.48
N ALA A 31 -14.98 -3.94 14.22
CA ALA A 31 -14.79 -4.95 13.19
C ALA A 31 -13.30 -5.10 12.93
N THR A 32 -12.83 -6.33 12.75
CA THR A 32 -11.42 -6.60 12.49
C THR A 32 -11.35 -7.36 11.19
N THR A 33 -10.34 -7.10 10.37
CA THR A 33 -10.14 -7.75 9.07
C THR A 33 -10.02 -9.28 9.11
N ALA A 34 -10.11 -9.91 10.29
CA ALA A 34 -9.94 -11.34 10.52
C ALA A 34 -11.20 -12.01 11.14
N ASP A 35 -12.21 -11.24 11.51
CA ASP A 35 -13.40 -11.74 12.20
C ASP A 35 -14.58 -10.89 11.70
N ASP A 36 -15.50 -11.51 10.93
CA ASP A 36 -16.80 -10.95 10.56
C ASP A 36 -17.40 -10.36 11.85
N GLY A 37 -17.25 -9.05 12.04
CA GLY A 37 -17.17 -8.41 13.35
C GLY A 37 -18.26 -8.82 14.33
N VAL A 38 -17.99 -8.66 15.63
CA VAL A 38 -18.82 -9.29 16.66
C VAL A 38 -20.25 -8.72 16.78
N ALA A 39 -20.55 -7.62 16.09
CA ALA A 39 -21.88 -7.04 15.95
C ALA A 39 -22.27 -6.90 14.46
N ILE A 40 -22.83 -7.97 13.89
CA ILE A 40 -23.21 -8.05 12.49
C ILE A 40 -24.60 -7.45 12.30
N VAL A 41 -24.72 -6.49 11.37
CA VAL A 41 -25.99 -5.91 10.97
C VAL A 41 -26.31 -6.31 9.53
N HIS A 42 -27.24 -7.24 9.37
CA HIS A 42 -27.70 -7.78 8.10
C HIS A 42 -28.73 -6.88 7.43
N HIS A 43 -28.62 -6.76 6.11
CA HIS A 43 -29.62 -6.09 5.28
C HIS A 43 -30.93 -6.91 5.14
N GLY A 44 -31.97 -6.54 5.90
CA GLY A 44 -33.28 -7.19 5.93
C GLY A 44 -34.15 -7.00 4.67
N GLY A 45 -33.75 -6.11 3.76
CA GLY A 45 -34.46 -5.82 2.51
C GLY A 45 -35.36 -4.58 2.58
N GLY A 46 -35.93 -4.19 1.45
CA GLY A 46 -37.01 -3.19 1.35
C GLY A 46 -36.60 -1.79 0.89
N SER A 47 -35.42 -1.29 1.27
CA SER A 47 -34.82 -0.08 0.67
C SER A 47 -33.49 -0.43 -0.01
N SER A 48 -32.89 0.55 -0.70
CA SER A 48 -31.56 0.38 -1.26
C SER A 48 -30.47 0.40 -0.20
N ALA A 49 -30.61 1.15 0.91
CA ALA A 49 -29.55 1.34 1.91
C ALA A 49 -29.88 0.67 3.27
N LEU A 50 -28.88 0.04 3.90
CA LEU A 50 -29.00 -0.46 5.27
C LEU A 50 -29.06 0.70 6.28
N ILE A 51 -28.18 1.69 6.15
CA ILE A 51 -28.15 2.88 6.99
C ILE A 51 -28.33 4.14 6.13
N ASP A 52 -29.31 4.98 6.48
CA ASP A 52 -29.62 6.24 5.78
C ASP A 52 -29.42 7.43 6.72
N ILE A 53 -28.31 8.15 6.56
CA ILE A 53 -27.91 9.30 7.38
C ILE A 53 -28.45 10.60 6.77
N ARG A 54 -29.29 11.29 7.54
CA ARG A 54 -29.91 12.57 7.13
C ARG A 54 -29.65 13.73 8.08
N ALA A 55 -29.03 13.47 9.23
CA ALA A 55 -28.66 14.51 10.18
C ALA A 55 -27.16 14.75 10.17
N ASP A 56 -26.79 16.02 10.34
CA ASP A 56 -25.40 16.42 10.47
C ASP A 56 -24.80 15.91 11.79
N GLY A 57 -23.47 15.80 11.83
CA GLY A 57 -22.75 15.45 13.06
C GLY A 57 -23.05 14.02 13.52
N VAL A 58 -23.08 13.09 12.57
CA VAL A 58 -23.27 11.65 12.83
C VAL A 58 -21.93 10.95 12.73
N THR A 59 -21.67 10.06 13.68
CA THR A 59 -20.50 9.18 13.66
C THR A 59 -20.95 7.73 13.69
N LEU A 60 -20.47 6.92 12.75
CA LEU A 60 -20.64 5.46 12.73
C LEU A 60 -19.26 4.81 12.86
N GLU A 61 -19.09 3.97 13.88
CA GLU A 61 -17.82 3.27 14.09
C GLU A 61 -17.94 1.85 14.62
N GLY A 62 -17.00 0.99 14.22
CA GLY A 62 -16.83 -0.34 14.81
C GLY A 62 -17.95 -1.33 14.50
N LEU A 63 -18.70 -1.13 13.41
CA LEU A 63 -19.80 -2.01 12.99
C LEU A 63 -19.32 -3.00 11.92
N ASP A 64 -19.92 -4.18 11.90
CA ASP A 64 -19.85 -5.08 10.76
C ASP A 64 -21.20 -5.09 10.01
N LEU A 65 -21.18 -4.81 8.72
CA LEU A 65 -22.34 -4.63 7.87
C LEU A 65 -22.35 -5.68 6.75
N ASP A 66 -23.16 -6.73 6.92
CA ASP A 66 -23.43 -7.71 5.87
C ASP A 66 -24.56 -7.23 4.96
N LEU A 67 -24.20 -6.90 3.72
CA LEU A 67 -25.10 -6.35 2.73
C LEU A 67 -25.63 -7.41 1.75
N THR A 68 -25.46 -8.70 2.10
CA THR A 68 -26.01 -9.82 1.35
C THR A 68 -27.52 -9.62 1.14
N PRO A 69 -27.98 -9.46 -0.10
CA PRO A 69 -29.40 -9.27 -0.37
C PRO A 69 -30.19 -10.50 0.06
N PRO A 70 -31.34 -10.32 0.74
CA PRO A 70 -32.24 -11.44 1.03
C PRO A 70 -32.65 -12.17 -0.25
N SER A 71 -32.87 -13.48 -0.17
CA SER A 71 -33.27 -14.28 -1.32
C SER A 71 -34.49 -13.68 -2.05
N GLY A 72 -34.34 -13.46 -3.36
CA GLY A 72 -35.38 -12.87 -4.21
C GLY A 72 -35.38 -11.34 -4.27
N PHE A 73 -34.45 -10.67 -3.56
CA PHE A 73 -34.22 -9.24 -3.70
C PHE A 73 -33.39 -8.98 -4.97
N THR A 74 -33.96 -8.22 -5.91
CA THR A 74 -33.35 -7.94 -7.22
C THR A 74 -32.83 -6.51 -7.34
N ALA A 75 -33.01 -5.70 -6.30
CA ALA A 75 -32.50 -4.34 -6.28
C ALA A 75 -31.08 -4.32 -5.71
N ASP A 76 -30.36 -3.27 -6.07
CA ASP A 76 -29.02 -3.01 -5.57
C ASP A 76 -29.05 -2.79 -4.04
N THR A 77 -28.10 -3.39 -3.33
CA THR A 77 -27.85 -3.17 -1.89
C THR A 77 -26.71 -2.18 -1.73
N LEU A 78 -26.96 -1.17 -0.90
CA LEU A 78 -26.08 -0.09 -0.48
C LEU A 78 -25.89 -0.23 1.04
N GLY A 79 -24.66 -0.08 1.51
CA GLY A 79 -24.40 -0.14 2.95
C GLY A 79 -24.88 1.13 3.65
N ILE A 80 -24.08 2.18 3.52
CA ILE A 80 -24.32 3.45 4.18
C ILE A 80 -24.60 4.51 3.12
N ALA A 81 -25.77 5.11 3.17
CA ALA A 81 -26.12 6.32 2.42
C ALA A 81 -26.04 7.53 3.35
N SER A 82 -25.41 8.63 2.91
CA SER A 82 -25.39 9.88 3.66
C SER A 82 -25.69 11.08 2.78
N ALA A 83 -26.65 11.90 3.23
CA ALA A 83 -26.99 13.20 2.65
C ALA A 83 -26.63 14.37 3.57
N ALA A 84 -25.83 14.13 4.61
CA ALA A 84 -25.58 15.06 5.70
C ALA A 84 -24.12 15.54 5.79
N ASN A 85 -23.92 16.68 6.46
CA ASN A 85 -22.61 17.28 6.71
C ASN A 85 -21.99 16.76 7.99
N TYR A 86 -20.66 16.92 8.12
CA TYR A 86 -19.94 16.55 9.35
C TYR A 86 -20.19 15.09 9.76
N VAL A 87 -20.18 14.20 8.77
CA VAL A 87 -20.39 12.77 8.97
C VAL A 87 -19.04 12.07 9.05
N THR A 88 -18.87 11.19 10.03
CA THR A 88 -17.70 10.34 10.17
C THR A 88 -18.12 8.88 10.09
N ILE A 89 -17.51 8.12 9.17
CA ILE A 89 -17.71 6.67 9.02
C ILE A 89 -16.33 6.03 9.15
N GLN A 90 -16.09 5.32 10.25
CA GLN A 90 -14.75 4.79 10.52
C GLN A 90 -14.70 3.41 11.15
N ASP A 91 -13.61 2.68 10.93
CA ASP A 91 -13.34 1.41 11.62
C ASP A 91 -14.50 0.39 11.46
N ASN A 92 -15.19 0.41 10.32
CA ASN A 92 -16.27 -0.53 10.01
C ASN A 92 -15.79 -1.59 9.02
N GLU A 93 -16.44 -2.74 9.05
CA GLU A 93 -16.37 -3.79 8.04
C GLU A 93 -17.66 -3.79 7.23
N ILE A 94 -17.53 -3.80 5.91
CA ILE A 94 -18.66 -3.62 4.99
C ILE A 94 -18.46 -4.54 3.80
N HIS A 95 -19.34 -5.53 3.67
CA HIS A 95 -19.17 -6.57 2.66
C HIS A 95 -20.47 -7.00 1.99
N ASN A 96 -20.35 -7.70 0.85
CA ASN A 96 -21.47 -8.22 0.05
C ASN A 96 -22.45 -7.18 -0.52
N ALA A 97 -22.08 -5.90 -0.62
CA ALA A 97 -22.87 -4.88 -1.31
C ALA A 97 -22.97 -5.24 -2.79
N THR A 98 -24.15 -5.16 -3.40
CA THR A 98 -24.27 -5.35 -4.86
C THR A 98 -24.05 -4.06 -5.66
N SER A 99 -24.04 -2.91 -4.98
CA SER A 99 -23.68 -1.60 -5.55
C SER A 99 -22.53 -0.95 -4.77
N LEU A 100 -22.73 0.22 -4.13
CA LEU A 100 -21.72 0.88 -3.30
C LEU A 100 -21.80 0.38 -1.85
N ALA A 101 -20.66 0.16 -1.21
CA ALA A 101 -20.59 -0.06 0.23
C ALA A 101 -20.93 1.21 1.02
N VAL A 102 -20.36 2.35 0.60
CA VAL A 102 -20.63 3.66 1.20
C VAL A 102 -20.88 4.69 0.12
N SER A 103 -21.95 5.47 0.27
CA SER A 103 -22.26 6.57 -0.63
C SER A 103 -22.68 7.82 0.13
N ALA A 104 -21.82 8.83 0.12
CA ALA A 104 -22.16 10.17 0.55
C ALA A 104 -22.48 11.01 -0.69
N HIS A 105 -23.76 11.16 -1.01
CA HIS A 105 -24.23 12.01 -2.10
C HIS A 105 -25.51 12.69 -1.64
N TRP A 106 -25.97 13.74 -2.32
CA TRP A 106 -27.34 14.29 -2.38
C TRP A 106 -27.26 15.81 -2.64
N THR A 107 -28.42 16.45 -2.78
CA THR A 107 -28.54 17.90 -2.94
C THR A 107 -29.15 18.51 -1.67
N PRO A 108 -28.52 19.53 -1.05
CA PRO A 108 -27.22 20.12 -1.40
C PRO A 108 -26.05 19.16 -1.20
N THR A 109 -24.94 19.40 -1.91
CA THR A 109 -23.69 18.62 -1.80
C THR A 109 -23.23 18.55 -0.34
N PRO A 110 -23.08 17.35 0.25
CA PRO A 110 -22.54 17.20 1.61
C PRO A 110 -21.14 17.80 1.73
N THR A 111 -20.81 18.30 2.93
CA THR A 111 -19.48 18.83 3.24
C THR A 111 -18.91 18.24 4.52
N ASN A 112 -17.59 18.22 4.66
CA ASN A 112 -16.90 17.71 5.85
C ASN A 112 -17.25 16.24 6.16
N VAL A 113 -17.34 15.40 5.14
CA VAL A 113 -17.55 13.96 5.27
C VAL A 113 -16.20 13.27 5.37
N SER A 114 -16.01 12.44 6.40
CA SER A 114 -14.78 11.68 6.63
C SER A 114 -15.07 10.19 6.64
N ILE A 115 -14.50 9.47 5.68
CA ILE A 115 -14.63 8.01 5.56
C ILE A 115 -13.24 7.42 5.71
N LEU A 116 -12.96 6.78 6.84
CA LEU A 116 -11.60 6.40 7.18
C LEU A 116 -11.45 5.06 7.90
N ARG A 117 -10.38 4.32 7.61
CA ARG A 117 -10.07 3.03 8.25
C ARG A 117 -11.19 2.00 8.16
N ASN A 118 -11.99 2.01 7.09
CA ASN A 118 -12.99 0.97 6.86
C ASN A 118 -12.36 -0.18 6.05
N ASN A 119 -12.82 -1.41 6.30
CA ASN A 119 -12.54 -2.59 5.50
C ASN A 119 -13.74 -2.87 4.61
N VAL A 120 -13.56 -2.79 3.29
CA VAL A 120 -14.63 -2.92 2.30
C VAL A 120 -14.25 -4.02 1.32
N HIS A 121 -14.88 -5.19 1.40
CA HIS A 121 -14.51 -6.35 0.58
C HIS A 121 -15.73 -7.15 0.12
N ASP A 122 -15.53 -8.09 -0.81
CA ASP A 122 -16.59 -8.94 -1.37
C ASP A 122 -17.80 -8.17 -1.93
N ASN A 123 -17.58 -6.89 -2.27
CA ASN A 123 -18.60 -6.06 -2.87
C ASN A 123 -18.62 -6.30 -4.38
N GLY A 124 -19.75 -5.95 -4.99
CA GLY A 124 -19.88 -5.82 -6.44
C GLY A 124 -18.98 -4.68 -6.97
N PRO A 125 -19.36 -4.02 -8.07
CA PRO A 125 -18.49 -3.05 -8.74
C PRO A 125 -18.28 -1.72 -7.97
N GLY A 126 -18.72 -1.59 -6.71
CA GLY A 126 -18.72 -0.34 -5.98
C GLY A 126 -18.18 -0.44 -4.54
N GLY A 127 -17.13 0.31 -4.25
CA GLY A 127 -16.62 0.52 -2.90
C GLY A 127 -17.23 1.76 -2.24
N ILE A 128 -16.42 2.81 -2.11
CA ILE A 128 -16.77 4.06 -1.41
C ILE A 128 -16.88 5.20 -2.43
N ALA A 129 -18.01 5.91 -2.43
CA ALA A 129 -18.20 7.13 -3.22
C ALA A 129 -18.62 8.30 -2.35
N CYS A 130 -17.97 9.45 -2.51
CA CYS A 130 -18.28 10.68 -1.81
C CYS A 130 -18.38 11.82 -2.84
N TYR A 131 -19.59 12.29 -3.07
CA TYR A 131 -19.92 13.45 -3.90
C TYR A 131 -20.07 14.65 -2.96
N CYS A 132 -18.94 15.16 -2.48
CA CYS A 132 -18.85 15.96 -1.26
C CYS A 132 -17.65 16.92 -1.30
N ASP A 133 -17.81 18.12 -0.74
CA ASP A 133 -16.72 19.11 -0.64
C ASP A 133 -16.05 19.04 0.73
N ASP A 134 -14.81 19.53 0.86
CA ASP A 134 -14.07 19.59 2.14
C ASP A 134 -14.02 18.23 2.86
N SER A 135 -13.89 17.15 2.11
CA SER A 135 -14.12 15.78 2.58
C SER A 135 -12.95 14.87 2.24
N GLY A 136 -12.92 13.66 2.80
CA GLY A 136 -11.88 12.74 2.38
C GLY A 136 -12.06 11.29 2.76
N LEU A 137 -11.25 10.50 2.07
CA LEU A 137 -11.20 9.04 2.08
C LEU A 137 -9.82 8.64 2.57
N TRP A 138 -9.69 8.18 3.82
CA TRP A 138 -8.39 7.96 4.44
C TRP A 138 -8.16 6.55 4.98
N SER A 139 -7.04 5.92 4.60
CA SER A 139 -6.62 4.65 5.21
C SER A 139 -7.67 3.53 5.14
N ASN A 140 -8.52 3.54 4.12
CA ASN A 140 -9.46 2.44 3.89
C ASN A 140 -8.76 1.30 3.15
N THR A 141 -9.20 0.07 3.40
CA THR A 141 -8.86 -1.11 2.58
C THR A 141 -10.09 -1.45 1.76
N VAL A 142 -9.97 -1.45 0.43
CA VAL A 142 -11.11 -1.64 -0.47
C VAL A 142 -10.80 -2.64 -1.58
N ASP A 143 -11.61 -3.69 -1.69
CA ASP A 143 -11.73 -4.57 -2.85
C ASP A 143 -13.08 -4.36 -3.54
N ALA A 144 -13.06 -3.94 -4.81
CA ALA A 144 -14.25 -3.51 -5.53
C ALA A 144 -14.56 -4.34 -6.79
N GLY A 145 -14.08 -5.59 -6.86
CA GLY A 145 -14.52 -6.53 -7.89
C GLY A 145 -14.27 -6.07 -9.34
N GLY A 146 -13.31 -5.16 -9.57
CA GLY A 146 -12.95 -4.58 -10.87
C GLY A 146 -13.67 -3.26 -11.22
N GLY A 147 -14.55 -2.76 -10.36
CA GLY A 147 -15.28 -1.52 -10.57
C GLY A 147 -14.61 -0.29 -9.93
N THR A 148 -15.42 0.65 -9.43
CA THR A 148 -14.93 1.85 -8.74
C THR A 148 -14.75 1.55 -7.26
N ALA A 149 -13.51 1.48 -6.79
CA ALA A 149 -13.19 1.24 -5.39
C ALA A 149 -13.35 2.51 -4.55
N LEU A 150 -12.78 3.62 -5.00
CA LEU A 150 -12.87 4.90 -4.31
C LEU A 150 -13.28 5.98 -5.32
N SER A 151 -14.21 6.85 -4.95
CA SER A 151 -14.57 8.01 -5.74
C SER A 151 -14.77 9.22 -4.85
N LEU A 152 -14.03 10.29 -5.10
CA LEU A 152 -14.21 11.59 -4.48
C LEU A 152 -14.53 12.62 -5.55
N ASN A 153 -15.79 13.06 -5.58
CA ASN A 153 -16.31 14.03 -6.54
C ASN A 153 -16.75 15.30 -5.80
N GLY A 154 -15.85 16.29 -5.71
CA GLY A 154 -16.08 17.54 -5.02
C GLY A 154 -14.80 18.35 -4.86
N ASP A 155 -14.89 19.52 -4.26
CA ASP A 155 -13.77 20.43 -4.12
C ASP A 155 -13.07 20.29 -2.75
N ARG A 156 -11.76 20.59 -2.70
CA ARG A 156 -10.94 20.65 -1.47
C ARG A 156 -10.92 19.33 -0.69
N GLY A 157 -10.95 18.22 -1.42
CA GLY A 157 -10.98 16.87 -0.89
C GLY A 157 -9.63 16.15 -0.88
N THR A 158 -9.52 15.06 -0.11
CA THR A 158 -8.31 14.23 -0.06
C THR A 158 -8.62 12.73 -0.13
N ILE A 159 -7.90 11.99 -0.97
CA ILE A 159 -7.84 10.53 -0.98
C ILE A 159 -6.44 10.11 -0.51
N GLY A 160 -6.30 9.68 0.75
CA GLY A 160 -5.01 9.54 1.42
C GLY A 160 -4.78 8.18 2.09
N GLY A 161 -3.65 7.51 1.82
CA GLY A 161 -3.22 6.37 2.63
C GLY A 161 -4.03 5.08 2.45
N ASN A 162 -4.83 4.95 1.39
CA ASN A 162 -5.72 3.81 1.17
C ASN A 162 -4.99 2.63 0.53
N VAL A 163 -5.53 1.42 0.72
CA VAL A 163 -5.13 0.20 0.02
C VAL A 163 -6.30 -0.25 -0.84
N VAL A 164 -6.12 -0.26 -2.16
CA VAL A 164 -7.13 -0.67 -3.13
C VAL A 164 -6.63 -1.90 -3.88
N THR A 165 -7.39 -2.98 -3.79
CA THR A 165 -7.19 -4.18 -4.60
C THR A 165 -8.31 -4.29 -5.61
N ASN A 166 -7.97 -4.54 -6.88
CA ASN A 166 -8.95 -4.82 -7.92
C ASN A 166 -10.01 -3.71 -8.10
N GLY A 167 -9.58 -2.48 -8.33
CA GLY A 167 -10.50 -1.39 -8.62
C GLY A 167 -9.86 -0.09 -9.06
N LEU A 168 -10.72 0.82 -9.51
CA LEU A 168 -10.40 2.18 -9.94
C LEU A 168 -10.60 3.18 -8.80
N VAL A 169 -9.67 4.13 -8.67
CA VAL A 169 -9.84 5.36 -7.88
C VAL A 169 -10.23 6.52 -8.80
N ILE A 170 -11.24 7.30 -8.41
CA ILE A 170 -11.70 8.49 -9.14
C ILE A 170 -11.55 9.73 -8.26
N ALA A 171 -10.87 10.76 -8.76
CA ALA A 171 -10.77 12.07 -8.14
C ALA A 171 -11.25 13.14 -9.11
N ALA A 172 -12.44 13.71 -8.87
CA ALA A 172 -13.04 14.73 -9.74
C ALA A 172 -13.41 15.99 -8.97
N GLY A 173 -12.82 17.13 -9.31
CA GLY A 173 -13.07 18.41 -8.64
C GLY A 173 -11.79 19.25 -8.47
N ASN A 174 -11.92 20.36 -7.76
CA ASN A 174 -10.84 21.35 -7.62
C ASN A 174 -10.14 21.22 -6.27
N ASP A 175 -8.88 21.64 -6.20
CA ASP A 175 -8.06 21.58 -5.00
C ASP A 175 -8.01 20.17 -4.37
N LEU A 176 -7.93 19.13 -5.21
CA LEU A 176 -7.89 17.74 -4.77
C LEU A 176 -6.47 17.25 -4.50
N VAL A 177 -6.34 16.35 -3.53
CA VAL A 177 -5.08 15.66 -3.21
C VAL A 177 -5.29 14.14 -3.19
N VAL A 178 -4.51 13.41 -3.97
CA VAL A 178 -4.45 11.94 -3.98
C VAL A 178 -3.05 11.52 -3.57
N GLN A 179 -2.89 10.98 -2.35
CA GLN A 179 -1.56 10.69 -1.82
C GLN A 179 -1.42 9.44 -0.96
N ASP A 180 -0.21 8.91 -0.89
CA ASP A 180 0.16 7.81 0.01
C ASP A 180 -0.65 6.51 -0.21
N ASN A 181 -1.28 6.33 -1.38
CA ASN A 181 -2.14 5.18 -1.66
C ASN A 181 -1.37 4.01 -2.29
N GLN A 182 -1.82 2.78 -2.03
CA GLN A 182 -1.43 1.58 -2.76
C GLN A 182 -2.63 1.12 -3.60
N ILE A 183 -2.53 1.18 -4.92
CA ILE A 183 -3.65 0.92 -5.83
C ILE A 183 -3.21 -0.10 -6.87
N SER A 184 -3.78 -1.30 -6.79
CA SER A 184 -3.70 -2.32 -7.84
C SER A 184 -5.02 -2.36 -8.60
N ALA A 185 -4.97 -2.11 -9.92
CA ALA A 185 -6.18 -2.10 -10.74
C ALA A 185 -6.82 -3.49 -10.83
N GLY A 186 -6.01 -4.56 -10.76
CA GLY A 186 -6.45 -5.94 -10.92
C GLY A 186 -7.12 -6.14 -12.29
N THR A 187 -8.45 -6.15 -12.31
CA THR A 187 -9.24 -6.26 -13.55
C THR A 187 -9.73 -4.91 -14.12
N ALA A 188 -9.57 -3.82 -13.37
CA ALA A 188 -9.93 -2.48 -13.84
C ALA A 188 -8.97 -2.01 -14.96
N ASN A 189 -9.48 -1.15 -15.86
CA ASN A 189 -8.67 -0.60 -16.95
C ASN A 189 -7.57 0.35 -16.44
N SER A 190 -7.88 1.11 -15.39
CA SER A 190 -6.98 2.13 -14.85
C SER A 190 -6.89 2.05 -13.34
N THR A 191 -5.75 2.46 -12.75
CA THR A 191 -5.65 2.59 -11.28
C THR A 191 -6.29 3.89 -10.79
N LEU A 192 -6.04 5.02 -11.47
CA LEU A 192 -6.51 6.33 -11.06
C LEU A 192 -7.07 7.14 -12.25
N SER A 193 -8.28 7.67 -12.11
CA SER A 193 -8.88 8.65 -13.03
C SER A 193 -9.00 10.01 -12.35
N VAL A 194 -8.55 11.06 -13.02
CA VAL A 194 -8.47 12.41 -12.46
C VAL A 194 -9.10 13.45 -13.39
N SER A 195 -9.90 14.36 -12.82
CA SER A 195 -10.36 15.56 -13.50
C SER A 195 -10.50 16.74 -12.54
N GLY A 196 -10.18 17.95 -12.98
CA GLY A 196 -10.35 19.19 -12.23
C GLY A 196 -9.06 19.97 -11.93
N ASN A 197 -9.16 21.07 -11.18
CA ASN A 197 -8.11 22.09 -11.19
C ASN A 197 -7.99 22.89 -9.88
N PRO A 198 -6.84 22.85 -9.19
CA PRO A 198 -5.70 21.94 -9.36
C PRO A 198 -5.96 20.57 -8.73
N VAL A 199 -5.25 19.53 -9.20
CA VAL A 199 -5.16 18.22 -8.53
C VAL A 199 -3.71 17.84 -8.29
N THR A 200 -3.39 17.40 -7.07
CA THR A 200 -2.06 16.88 -6.71
C THR A 200 -2.12 15.36 -6.54
N VAL A 201 -1.28 14.62 -7.26
CA VAL A 201 -1.15 13.16 -7.17
C VAL A 201 0.27 12.83 -6.74
N THR A 202 0.47 12.42 -5.48
CA THR A 202 1.82 12.21 -4.96
C THR A 202 2.02 11.02 -4.04
N ASN A 203 3.21 10.40 -4.08
CA ASN A 203 3.57 9.28 -3.20
C ASN A 203 2.61 8.08 -3.29
N ASN A 204 2.07 7.78 -4.47
CA ASN A 204 1.22 6.61 -4.68
C ASN A 204 2.01 5.46 -5.32
N ASN A 205 1.65 4.21 -4.99
CA ASN A 205 2.07 3.02 -5.71
C ASN A 205 0.91 2.52 -6.58
N LEU A 206 1.10 2.55 -7.90
CA LEU A 206 0.09 2.25 -8.90
C LEU A 206 0.54 1.01 -9.70
N SER A 207 -0.24 -0.07 -9.65
CA SER A 207 0.14 -1.32 -10.31
C SER A 207 -0.98 -2.02 -11.09
N ASP A 208 -0.56 -2.93 -11.96
CA ASP A 208 -1.41 -3.95 -12.61
C ASP A 208 -2.55 -3.41 -13.48
N ALA A 209 -2.42 -2.18 -13.99
CA ALA A 209 -3.41 -1.60 -14.91
C ALA A 209 -3.18 -2.05 -16.34
N ILE A 210 -4.23 -2.60 -16.95
CA ILE A 210 -4.21 -3.06 -18.34
C ILE A 210 -4.25 -1.92 -19.37
N SER A 211 -4.66 -0.71 -18.95
CA SER A 211 -4.65 0.50 -19.76
C SER A 211 -3.81 1.60 -19.10
N TYR A 212 -4.32 2.26 -18.06
CA TYR A 212 -3.72 3.51 -17.56
C TYR A 212 -3.33 3.48 -16.09
N GLY A 213 -2.20 4.08 -15.72
CA GLY A 213 -1.92 4.36 -14.31
C GLY A 213 -2.78 5.55 -13.88
N ILE A 214 -2.42 6.73 -14.38
CA ILE A 214 -3.19 7.95 -14.24
C ILE A 214 -3.85 8.26 -15.58
N ASP A 215 -5.17 8.29 -15.60
CA ASP A 215 -6.00 8.73 -16.72
C ASP A 215 -6.57 10.11 -16.39
N ALA A 216 -5.98 11.16 -16.96
CA ALA A 216 -6.38 12.54 -16.71
C ALA A 216 -7.13 13.13 -17.89
N SER A 217 -8.32 13.67 -17.62
CA SER A 217 -9.16 14.32 -18.64
C SER A 217 -9.71 15.67 -18.15
N PRO A 218 -10.13 16.59 -19.06
CA PRO A 218 -10.81 17.81 -18.67
C PRO A 218 -12.04 17.52 -17.82
N GLY A 219 -12.25 18.33 -16.77
CA GLY A 219 -13.52 18.32 -16.06
C GLY A 219 -14.65 18.90 -16.91
N MET A 220 -15.91 18.63 -16.57
CA MET A 220 -17.07 19.11 -17.35
C MET A 220 -17.18 20.64 -17.47
N VAL A 221 -16.55 21.40 -16.55
CA VAL A 221 -16.74 22.87 -16.43
C VAL A 221 -15.44 23.65 -16.40
N SER A 222 -14.30 22.97 -16.32
CA SER A 222 -12.97 23.58 -16.23
C SER A 222 -11.93 22.63 -16.79
N GLY A 223 -10.84 23.19 -17.33
CA GLY A 223 -9.66 22.40 -17.67
C GLY A 223 -9.10 21.68 -16.44
N THR A 224 -8.14 20.79 -16.67
CA THR A 224 -7.50 19.99 -15.62
C THR A 224 -6.05 20.40 -15.46
N SER A 225 -5.61 20.65 -14.22
CA SER A 225 -4.22 21.01 -13.91
C SER A 225 -3.65 20.06 -12.86
N LEU A 226 -2.64 19.28 -13.23
CA LEU A 226 -2.07 18.25 -12.36
C LEU A 226 -0.65 18.57 -11.90
N THR A 227 -0.34 18.19 -10.66
CA THR A 227 1.03 17.97 -10.18
C THR A 227 1.18 16.50 -9.82
N ILE A 228 2.06 15.78 -10.52
CA ILE A 228 2.27 14.33 -10.39
C ILE A 228 3.71 14.10 -9.94
N GLY A 229 3.94 13.73 -8.67
CA GLY A 229 5.31 13.56 -8.15
C GLY A 229 5.44 12.43 -7.13
N ARG A 230 6.63 11.81 -7.03
CA ARG A 230 6.90 10.69 -6.08
C ARG A 230 6.03 9.45 -6.26
N ASN A 231 5.40 9.25 -7.41
CA ASN A 231 4.62 8.03 -7.64
C ASN A 231 5.51 6.89 -8.18
N THR A 232 5.15 5.66 -7.86
CA THR A 232 5.74 4.45 -8.43
C THR A 232 4.71 3.77 -9.33
N PHE A 233 5.09 3.48 -10.57
CA PHE A 233 4.27 2.75 -11.54
C PHE A 233 4.89 1.39 -11.79
N THR A 234 4.13 0.31 -11.58
CA THR A 234 4.63 -1.07 -11.72
C THR A 234 3.70 -1.89 -12.59
N GLN A 235 4.18 -2.49 -13.69
CA GLN A 235 3.35 -3.31 -14.58
C GLN A 235 2.10 -2.56 -15.10
N VAL A 236 2.26 -1.27 -15.40
CA VAL A 236 1.20 -0.45 -15.97
C VAL A 236 1.47 -0.25 -17.46
N ARG A 237 0.46 -0.51 -18.30
CA ARG A 237 0.61 -0.37 -19.76
C ARG A 237 0.96 1.05 -20.17
N ILE A 238 0.15 2.04 -19.77
CA ILE A 238 0.40 3.47 -20.00
C ILE A 238 0.35 4.18 -18.65
N PRO A 239 1.50 4.35 -17.96
CA PRO A 239 1.58 4.97 -16.65
C PRO A 239 0.84 6.30 -16.52
N ILE A 240 0.95 7.19 -17.51
CA ILE A 240 0.28 8.49 -17.49
C ILE A 240 -0.34 8.76 -18.86
N CYS A 241 -1.66 8.97 -18.89
CA CYS A 241 -2.40 9.44 -20.06
C CYS A 241 -3.00 10.81 -19.74
N LEU A 242 -2.73 11.78 -20.62
CA LEU A 242 -3.27 13.14 -20.57
C LEU A 242 -4.16 13.34 -21.80
N ALA A 243 -5.47 13.17 -21.61
CA ALA A 243 -6.41 13.10 -22.71
C ALA A 243 -7.37 14.29 -22.73
N ASP A 244 -7.40 15.04 -23.83
CA ASP A 244 -8.41 16.05 -24.17
C ASP A 244 -9.23 15.57 -25.38
N TRP A 245 -10.35 14.91 -25.09
CA TRP A 245 -11.20 14.30 -26.12
C TRP A 245 -12.08 15.30 -26.89
N ASP A 246 -12.30 16.52 -26.36
CA ASP A 246 -13.07 17.56 -27.04
C ASP A 246 -12.32 18.90 -27.01
N PRO A 247 -11.27 19.05 -27.82
CA PRO A 247 -10.49 20.28 -27.81
C PRO A 247 -11.22 21.52 -28.33
N SER A 248 -12.47 21.36 -28.78
CA SER A 248 -13.31 22.47 -29.21
C SER A 248 -13.96 23.23 -28.06
N ASP A 249 -13.97 22.66 -26.86
CA ASP A 249 -14.57 23.27 -25.66
C ASP A 249 -13.65 24.32 -24.98
N GLY A 250 -12.36 24.33 -25.35
CA GLY A 250 -11.34 25.24 -24.80
C GLY A 250 -10.84 24.85 -23.40
N LEU A 251 -11.15 23.65 -22.93
CA LEU A 251 -10.67 23.08 -21.68
C LEU A 251 -9.41 22.26 -21.97
N ALA A 252 -8.28 22.65 -21.39
CA ALA A 252 -7.01 21.95 -21.59
C ALA A 252 -6.67 21.08 -20.38
N VAL A 253 -5.96 19.98 -20.62
CA VAL A 253 -5.19 19.27 -19.60
C VAL A 253 -3.76 19.81 -19.57
N THR A 254 -3.30 20.21 -18.39
CA THR A 254 -1.92 20.63 -18.14
C THR A 254 -1.36 19.81 -16.98
N ALA A 255 -0.09 19.43 -17.04
CA ALA A 255 0.53 18.65 -15.99
C ALA A 255 1.99 19.07 -15.75
N THR A 256 2.42 18.97 -14.49
CA THR A 256 3.83 18.86 -14.11
C THR A 256 4.05 17.45 -13.58
N ILE A 257 4.92 16.68 -14.22
CA ILE A 257 5.28 15.31 -13.87
C ILE A 257 6.70 15.35 -13.30
N GLY A 258 6.84 15.25 -11.99
CA GLY A 258 8.11 15.47 -11.31
C GLY A 258 8.41 16.97 -11.18
N GLY A 259 9.41 17.45 -11.91
CA GLY A 259 9.86 18.85 -11.88
C GLY A 259 10.97 19.13 -10.84
N SER A 260 11.33 18.16 -10.01
CA SER A 260 12.55 18.18 -9.20
C SER A 260 12.97 16.76 -8.79
N PRO A 261 14.23 16.53 -8.40
CA PRO A 261 14.67 15.21 -7.92
C PRO A 261 13.88 14.70 -6.70
N ALA A 262 13.37 15.59 -5.85
CA ALA A 262 12.56 15.21 -4.69
C ALA A 262 11.13 14.82 -5.08
N GLU A 263 10.67 15.25 -6.26
CA GLU A 263 9.34 14.92 -6.80
C GLU A 263 9.40 13.82 -7.87
N ALA A 264 10.55 13.17 -8.05
CA ALA A 264 10.77 12.17 -9.08
C ALA A 264 9.76 11.01 -9.01
N ASN A 265 9.10 10.72 -10.12
CA ASN A 265 8.34 9.48 -10.29
C ASN A 265 9.28 8.33 -10.72
N THR A 266 8.89 7.10 -10.40
CA THR A 266 9.63 5.88 -10.77
C THR A 266 8.76 4.96 -11.61
N PHE A 267 9.27 4.52 -12.76
CA PHE A 267 8.59 3.62 -13.67
C PHE A 267 9.33 2.26 -13.69
N VAL A 268 8.63 1.19 -13.34
CA VAL A 268 9.16 -0.18 -13.22
C VAL A 268 8.33 -1.11 -14.10
N ASP A 269 8.98 -1.85 -15.02
CA ASP A 269 8.34 -2.83 -15.91
C ASP A 269 7.02 -2.33 -16.53
N SER A 270 7.00 -1.05 -16.92
CA SER A 270 5.85 -0.34 -17.45
C SER A 270 6.15 0.19 -18.86
N GLY A 271 5.14 0.59 -19.62
CA GLY A 271 5.34 1.06 -21.01
C GLY A 271 5.72 -0.07 -21.98
N GLY A 272 6.52 0.25 -23.00
CA GLY A 272 6.91 -0.57 -24.17
C GLY A 272 7.37 -2.00 -23.91
N THR A 273 7.67 -2.33 -22.66
CA THR A 273 7.98 -3.69 -22.19
C THR A 273 6.77 -4.63 -22.18
N LEU A 274 5.53 -4.11 -22.24
CA LEU A 274 4.29 -4.90 -22.21
C LEU A 274 3.65 -5.15 -23.61
N GLY A 275 4.18 -4.58 -24.70
CA GLY A 275 3.76 -4.84 -26.09
C GLY A 275 3.66 -3.61 -27.00
N ASP A 276 3.37 -3.83 -28.29
CA ASP A 276 3.60 -2.90 -29.43
C ASP A 276 2.90 -1.51 -29.44
N LEU A 277 2.18 -1.11 -28.38
CA LEU A 277 1.59 0.24 -28.23
C LEU A 277 1.47 0.59 -26.74
N SER A 278 2.60 0.72 -26.07
CA SER A 278 2.65 1.15 -24.67
C SER A 278 3.66 2.28 -24.54
N TYR A 279 3.19 3.42 -24.04
CA TYR A 279 3.98 4.63 -23.81
C TYR A 279 4.06 4.88 -22.31
N LEU A 280 5.17 5.43 -21.82
CA LEU A 280 5.32 5.91 -20.44
C LEU A 280 4.46 7.16 -20.19
N VAL A 281 4.34 8.02 -21.20
CA VAL A 281 3.41 9.16 -21.22
C VAL A 281 2.70 9.19 -22.56
N GLU A 282 1.38 9.25 -22.55
CA GLU A 282 0.56 9.42 -23.75
C GLU A 282 -0.21 10.75 -23.68
N MET A 283 -0.06 11.58 -24.71
CA MET A 283 -0.89 12.76 -24.93
C MET A 283 -1.95 12.42 -25.97
N ASP A 284 -3.24 12.50 -25.60
CA ASP A 284 -4.36 12.24 -26.51
C ASP A 284 -5.18 13.51 -26.70
N GLY A 285 -4.90 14.27 -27.77
CA GLY A 285 -5.51 15.57 -28.04
C GLY A 285 -4.59 16.76 -27.77
N PRO A 286 -5.01 17.99 -28.16
CA PRO A 286 -4.19 19.19 -28.07
C PRO A 286 -4.10 19.70 -26.63
N THR A 287 -3.13 19.14 -25.92
CA THR A 287 -2.79 19.48 -24.56
C THR A 287 -1.69 20.55 -24.54
N ALA A 288 -1.57 21.29 -23.43
CA ALA A 288 -0.49 22.26 -23.28
C ALA A 288 0.86 21.53 -23.18
N GLY A 289 1.97 22.26 -23.32
CA GLY A 289 3.29 21.70 -23.01
C GLY A 289 3.34 21.16 -21.57
N VAL A 290 3.94 19.99 -21.41
CA VAL A 290 4.06 19.26 -20.14
C VAL A 290 5.51 19.31 -19.70
N ASN A 291 5.75 19.76 -18.45
CA ASN A 291 7.05 19.58 -17.81
C ASN A 291 7.06 18.19 -17.17
N ALA A 292 7.96 17.33 -17.62
CA ALA A 292 8.16 15.96 -17.14
C ALA A 292 9.61 15.71 -16.68
N GLU A 293 10.28 16.74 -16.16
CA GLU A 293 11.67 16.67 -15.74
C GLU A 293 11.87 15.86 -14.44
N HIS A 294 13.10 15.40 -14.25
CA HIS A 294 13.62 14.75 -13.06
C HIS A 294 12.94 13.43 -12.66
N ASN A 295 12.38 12.70 -13.63
CA ASN A 295 11.81 11.38 -13.39
C ASN A 295 12.81 10.25 -13.63
N ASN A 296 12.60 9.11 -12.96
CA ASN A 296 13.29 7.86 -13.23
C ASN A 296 12.42 6.98 -14.16
N TRP A 297 12.61 7.16 -15.47
CA TRP A 297 11.85 6.49 -16.53
C TRP A 297 12.14 5.00 -16.69
N GLY A 298 13.07 4.43 -15.92
CA GLY A 298 13.49 3.03 -16.13
C GLY A 298 14.40 2.82 -17.35
N LEU A 299 14.81 3.89 -18.03
CA LEU A 299 15.59 3.88 -19.28
C LEU A 299 16.90 4.67 -19.14
N CYS A 300 17.89 4.36 -19.97
CA CYS A 300 19.25 4.85 -19.78
C CYS A 300 19.59 6.12 -20.57
N THR A 301 18.86 6.41 -21.64
CA THR A 301 19.17 7.52 -22.55
C THR A 301 17.93 8.32 -22.93
N ALA A 302 18.12 9.61 -23.22
CA ALA A 302 17.04 10.48 -23.70
C ALA A 302 16.39 9.94 -24.99
N ALA A 303 17.16 9.29 -25.87
CA ALA A 303 16.65 8.73 -27.11
C ALA A 303 15.78 7.49 -26.91
N GLU A 304 16.01 6.71 -25.84
CA GLU A 304 15.12 5.62 -25.44
C GLU A 304 13.85 6.17 -24.81
N ILE A 305 13.97 7.19 -23.94
CA ILE A 305 12.84 7.86 -23.29
C ILE A 305 11.90 8.49 -24.31
N GLU A 306 12.45 9.22 -25.28
CA GLU A 306 11.69 9.85 -26.37
C GLU A 306 10.85 8.84 -27.16
N GLN A 307 11.33 7.62 -27.38
CA GLN A 307 10.56 6.58 -28.11
C GLN A 307 9.37 6.04 -27.30
N GLU A 308 9.38 6.27 -25.99
CA GLU A 308 8.38 5.78 -25.04
C GLU A 308 7.44 6.92 -24.59
N ILE A 309 7.51 8.10 -25.21
CA ILE A 309 6.60 9.21 -24.97
C ILE A 309 5.86 9.51 -26.27
N TYR A 310 4.53 9.51 -26.24
CA TYR A 310 3.70 9.94 -27.37
C TYR A 310 3.32 11.41 -27.19
N HIS A 311 3.89 12.28 -28.02
CA HIS A 311 3.74 13.74 -27.91
C HIS A 311 3.88 14.46 -29.26
N GLN A 312 4.11 15.78 -29.24
CA GLN A 312 4.25 16.66 -30.42
C GLN A 312 5.15 16.12 -31.56
N VAL A 313 6.21 15.37 -31.23
CA VAL A 313 7.13 14.80 -32.23
C VAL A 313 6.45 13.72 -33.08
N ASP A 314 5.54 12.96 -32.48
CA ASP A 314 4.75 11.92 -33.15
C ASP A 314 3.51 12.51 -33.84
N ASP A 315 2.82 13.43 -33.16
CA ASP A 315 1.68 14.17 -33.71
C ASP A 315 1.81 15.68 -33.42
N PRO A 316 2.05 16.53 -34.44
CA PRO A 316 2.15 17.98 -34.27
C PRO A 316 0.93 18.68 -33.67
N ALA A 317 -0.23 18.00 -33.57
CA ALA A 317 -1.41 18.53 -32.89
C ALA A 317 -1.31 18.50 -31.36
N GLN A 318 -0.39 17.70 -30.81
CA GLN A 318 -0.20 17.53 -29.37
C GLN A 318 0.77 18.55 -28.78
N GLY A 319 0.74 18.69 -27.46
CA GLY A 319 1.73 19.47 -26.70
C GLY A 319 3.11 18.79 -26.66
N LEU A 320 4.14 19.57 -26.36
CA LEU A 320 5.50 19.05 -26.15
C LEU A 320 5.64 18.52 -24.72
N VAL A 321 6.23 17.35 -24.55
CA VAL A 321 6.71 16.85 -23.24
C VAL A 321 8.19 17.17 -23.10
N ASP A 322 8.55 17.97 -22.11
CA ASP A 322 9.93 18.27 -21.76
C ASP A 322 10.37 17.38 -20.58
N PHE A 323 11.20 16.37 -20.83
CA PHE A 323 11.61 15.40 -19.82
C PHE A 323 13.08 15.52 -19.38
N GLU A 324 13.83 16.51 -19.90
CA GLU A 324 15.23 16.71 -19.55
C GLU A 324 15.41 17.82 -18.51
N PRO A 325 16.16 17.56 -17.41
CA PRO A 325 17.00 16.39 -17.17
C PRO A 325 16.20 15.19 -16.62
N PHE A 326 16.65 13.96 -16.88
CA PHE A 326 16.07 12.75 -16.28
C PHE A 326 17.04 12.06 -15.32
N ILE A 327 16.51 11.14 -14.49
CA ILE A 327 17.30 10.32 -13.56
C ILE A 327 17.51 8.94 -14.21
N ALA A 328 18.75 8.63 -14.60
CA ALA A 328 19.06 7.31 -15.12
C ALA A 328 19.04 6.25 -13.99
N PRO A 329 18.45 5.06 -14.21
CA PRO A 329 18.56 3.94 -13.28
C PRO A 329 20.01 3.59 -12.94
N GLY A 330 20.25 3.09 -11.72
CA GLY A 330 21.60 2.68 -11.30
C GLY A 330 22.23 1.60 -12.20
N SER A 331 21.40 0.78 -12.85
CA SER A 331 21.80 -0.24 -13.83
C SER A 331 22.42 0.35 -15.11
N CYS A 332 22.20 1.63 -15.40
CA CYS A 332 22.74 2.32 -16.58
C CYS A 332 24.21 2.74 -16.43
N SER A 333 24.80 2.51 -15.25
CA SER A 333 26.22 2.76 -15.01
C SER A 333 27.06 1.87 -15.92
N ALA A 334 27.70 2.46 -16.93
CA ALA A 334 28.73 1.76 -17.70
C ALA A 334 29.77 1.18 -16.72
N PRO A 335 30.26 -0.05 -16.93
CA PRO A 335 31.21 -0.67 -16.01
C PRO A 335 32.40 0.26 -15.85
N THR A 336 32.53 0.84 -14.65
CA THR A 336 33.61 1.78 -14.35
C THR A 336 34.92 1.04 -14.59
N PRO A 337 35.80 1.51 -15.50
CA PRO A 337 37.11 0.89 -15.66
C PRO A 337 37.81 0.97 -14.32
N THR A 338 38.20 -0.18 -13.77
CA THR A 338 38.82 -0.30 -12.45
C THR A 338 39.98 0.71 -12.35
N PRO A 339 39.88 1.77 -11.53
CA PRO A 339 40.93 2.76 -11.45
C PRO A 339 42.15 2.14 -10.76
N THR A 340 43.31 2.29 -11.40
CA THR A 340 44.60 2.02 -10.74
C THR A 340 44.79 3.07 -9.65
N PRO A 341 45.10 2.68 -8.39
CA PRO A 341 45.11 3.59 -7.26
C PRO A 341 46.11 4.73 -7.48
N THR A 342 45.60 5.96 -7.50
CA THR A 342 46.40 7.19 -7.49
C THR A 342 46.05 7.98 -6.22
N PRO A 343 47.03 8.32 -5.36
CA PRO A 343 46.77 9.06 -4.12
C PRO A 343 46.36 10.50 -4.44
N THR A 344 45.15 10.91 -4.04
CA THR A 344 44.66 12.30 -4.24
C THR A 344 44.55 13.03 -2.89
N PRO A 345 45.04 14.29 -2.78
CA PRO A 345 44.98 15.11 -1.56
C PRO A 345 43.57 15.60 -1.23
N GLY A 346 43.28 15.73 0.08
CA GLY A 346 41.97 16.05 0.62
C GLY A 346 41.48 17.48 0.30
N LEU A 347 40.19 17.56 -0.05
CA LEU A 347 39.43 18.80 -0.13
C LEU A 347 38.53 18.97 1.09
N THR A 348 38.35 20.23 1.45
CA THR A 348 37.61 20.72 2.64
C THR A 348 36.10 20.64 2.40
N PRO A 349 35.30 20.09 3.34
CA PRO A 349 33.87 19.88 3.13
C PRO A 349 33.05 21.18 3.29
N GLU A 350 32.06 21.30 2.40
CA GLU A 350 30.97 22.28 2.39
C GLU A 350 29.90 21.90 3.44
N PRO A 351 29.23 22.86 4.13
CA PRO A 351 28.28 22.54 5.19
C PRO A 351 27.04 21.83 4.63
N THR A 352 26.89 20.56 4.99
CA THR A 352 25.75 19.70 4.66
C THR A 352 24.50 20.16 5.42
N PRO A 353 23.33 20.29 4.78
CA PRO A 353 22.07 20.57 5.48
C PRO A 353 21.78 19.48 6.52
N ASP A 354 21.33 19.91 7.70
CA ASP A 354 21.02 19.05 8.85
C ASP A 354 19.81 18.17 8.51
N LEU A 355 20.07 16.91 8.16
CA LEU A 355 19.02 15.94 7.85
C LEU A 355 18.35 15.51 9.16
N THR A 356 17.03 15.66 9.23
CA THR A 356 16.22 15.10 10.30
C THR A 356 16.55 13.61 10.45
N PRO A 357 16.90 13.12 11.66
CA PRO A 357 17.32 11.74 11.84
C PRO A 357 16.18 10.80 11.47
N THR A 358 16.43 9.93 10.49
CA THR A 358 15.54 8.80 10.15
C THR A 358 15.40 7.91 11.39
N PRO A 359 14.18 7.47 11.77
CA PRO A 359 14.01 6.55 12.88
C PRO A 359 14.82 5.27 12.65
N THR A 360 15.50 4.79 13.70
CA THR A 360 16.27 3.55 13.67
C THR A 360 15.75 2.56 14.71
N ARG A 361 15.99 1.27 14.43
CA ARG A 361 15.75 0.14 15.32
C ARG A 361 17.08 -0.54 15.62
N ALA A 362 17.33 -0.78 16.90
CA ALA A 362 18.47 -1.56 17.35
C ALA A 362 18.15 -3.07 17.41
N VAL A 363 19.06 -3.91 16.94
CA VAL A 363 19.10 -5.34 17.25
C VAL A 363 20.39 -5.65 17.99
N THR A 364 20.29 -6.40 19.10
CA THR A 364 21.45 -6.80 19.90
C THR A 364 21.56 -8.32 19.97
N ILE A 365 22.75 -8.83 19.67
CA ILE A 365 23.12 -10.25 19.81
C ILE A 365 24.06 -10.37 21.01
N PRO A 366 23.73 -11.16 22.05
CA PRO A 366 24.57 -11.27 23.23
C PRO A 366 25.94 -11.89 22.90
N ALA A 367 26.93 -11.60 23.74
CA ALA A 367 28.25 -12.20 23.67
C ALA A 367 28.16 -13.73 23.58
N GLN A 368 28.86 -14.33 22.60
CA GLN A 368 28.88 -15.78 22.39
C GLN A 368 27.49 -16.43 22.23
N GLY A 369 26.47 -15.67 21.85
CA GLY A 369 25.08 -16.15 21.74
C GLY A 369 24.48 -15.98 20.35
N TRP A 370 23.26 -16.48 20.21
CA TRP A 370 22.48 -16.48 18.98
C TRP A 370 21.38 -15.41 19.02
N ALA A 371 21.02 -14.88 17.86
CA ALA A 371 19.80 -14.12 17.69
C ALA A 371 19.11 -14.51 16.38
N ASN A 372 17.77 -14.58 16.42
CA ASN A 372 16.93 -14.68 15.23
C ASN A 372 16.25 -13.33 15.06
N PHE A 373 16.50 -12.63 13.95
CA PHE A 373 16.05 -11.25 13.77
C PHE A 373 15.70 -10.94 12.31
N ALA A 374 14.82 -9.95 12.14
CA ALA A 374 14.39 -9.48 10.83
C ALA A 374 15.32 -8.37 10.35
N TRP A 375 15.95 -8.55 9.19
CA TRP A 375 16.67 -7.47 8.52
C TRP A 375 15.68 -6.48 7.90
N THR A 376 15.96 -5.18 7.94
CA THR A 376 14.99 -4.13 7.56
C THR A 376 15.44 -3.24 6.40
N GLY A 377 16.60 -3.53 5.80
CA GLY A 377 17.09 -2.90 4.58
C GLY A 377 17.33 -3.91 3.46
N ALA A 378 17.75 -3.44 2.28
CA ALA A 378 18.36 -4.29 1.26
C ALA A 378 19.89 -4.13 1.37
N SER A 379 20.62 -5.23 1.54
CA SER A 379 22.07 -5.19 1.78
C SER A 379 22.72 -6.50 1.37
N SER A 380 24.02 -6.49 1.07
CA SER A 380 24.79 -7.72 1.00
C SER A 380 24.91 -8.39 2.38
N ALA A 381 25.12 -9.72 2.42
CA ALA A 381 25.38 -10.41 3.68
C ALA A 381 26.58 -9.83 4.47
N GLN A 382 27.57 -9.25 3.77
CA GLN A 382 28.73 -8.61 4.38
C GLN A 382 28.34 -7.31 5.11
N GLU A 383 27.52 -6.46 4.49
CA GLU A 383 27.06 -5.22 5.11
C GLU A 383 26.22 -5.48 6.38
N VAL A 384 25.42 -6.56 6.37
CA VAL A 384 24.66 -6.99 7.56
C VAL A 384 25.60 -7.27 8.72
N VAL A 385 26.66 -8.07 8.50
CA VAL A 385 27.59 -8.42 9.59
C VAL A 385 28.47 -7.25 10.01
N ASP A 386 28.82 -6.36 9.08
CA ASP A 386 29.59 -5.15 9.37
C ASP A 386 28.81 -4.17 10.26
N CYS A 387 27.47 -4.13 10.12
CA CYS A 387 26.62 -3.33 10.99
C CYS A 387 26.73 -3.69 12.48
N PHE A 388 26.96 -4.97 12.79
CA PHE A 388 27.16 -5.43 14.17
C PHE A 388 28.57 -5.15 14.71
N GLY A 389 29.48 -4.65 13.87
CA GLY A 389 30.88 -4.39 14.17
C GLY A 389 31.82 -5.49 13.69
N GLU A 390 33.05 -5.06 13.37
CA GLU A 390 34.14 -5.95 12.97
C GLU A 390 34.36 -7.04 14.03
N ASP A 391 34.62 -8.25 13.57
CA ASP A 391 34.88 -9.42 14.42
C ASP A 391 33.76 -9.84 15.39
N LYS A 392 32.53 -9.30 15.28
CA LYS A 392 31.38 -9.77 16.09
C LYS A 392 30.70 -11.05 15.58
N ILE A 393 30.16 -11.07 14.35
CA ILE A 393 29.41 -12.21 13.81
C ILE A 393 30.30 -13.33 13.25
N ALA A 394 30.24 -14.53 13.83
CA ALA A 394 31.01 -15.68 13.34
C ALA A 394 30.36 -16.37 12.13
N VAL A 395 29.04 -16.52 12.18
CA VAL A 395 28.24 -17.18 11.14
C VAL A 395 26.82 -16.62 11.15
N MET A 396 26.20 -16.57 9.97
CA MET A 396 24.81 -16.17 9.77
C MET A 396 24.13 -17.12 8.79
N TYR A 397 22.87 -17.46 9.05
CA TYR A 397 22.05 -18.36 8.24
C TYR A 397 20.75 -17.71 7.81
N ARG A 398 20.29 -18.08 6.60
CA ARG A 398 18.97 -17.77 6.04
C ARG A 398 18.36 -19.06 5.51
N LEU A 399 17.10 -19.33 5.85
CA LEU A 399 16.34 -20.44 5.28
C LEU A 399 15.44 -19.89 4.19
N ASN A 400 15.66 -20.31 2.94
CA ASN A 400 14.74 -19.98 1.86
C ASN A 400 13.49 -20.87 1.98
N ALA A 401 12.34 -20.28 2.27
CA ALA A 401 11.11 -21.02 2.57
C ALA A 401 10.60 -21.86 1.39
N GLU A 402 10.79 -21.42 0.14
CA GLU A 402 10.30 -22.15 -1.03
C GLU A 402 11.19 -23.34 -1.37
N THR A 403 12.51 -23.13 -1.38
CA THR A 403 13.48 -24.16 -1.78
C THR A 403 13.93 -25.05 -0.63
N GLN A 404 13.62 -24.67 0.62
CA GLN A 404 14.10 -25.31 1.84
C GLN A 404 15.63 -25.38 1.95
N ALA A 405 16.34 -24.56 1.17
CA ALA A 405 17.79 -24.48 1.20
C ALA A 405 18.26 -23.53 2.29
N PHE A 406 19.27 -23.97 3.05
CA PHE A 406 20.01 -23.09 3.95
C PHE A 406 21.12 -22.38 3.19
N GLU A 407 21.08 -21.07 3.26
CA GLU A 407 22.18 -20.22 2.89
C GLU A 407 22.95 -19.79 4.13
N ARG A 408 24.24 -19.55 3.97
CA ARG A 408 25.10 -19.16 5.08
C ARG A 408 26.15 -18.16 4.66
N TRP A 409 26.50 -17.27 5.58
CA TRP A 409 27.70 -16.47 5.53
C TRP A 409 28.60 -16.90 6.68
N VAL A 410 29.90 -17.13 6.41
CA VAL A 410 30.88 -17.61 7.40
C VAL A 410 32.10 -16.71 7.34
N ARG A 411 32.46 -16.10 8.48
CA ARG A 411 33.57 -15.15 8.55
C ARG A 411 34.89 -15.75 8.06
N GLY A 412 35.54 -15.04 7.14
CA GLY A 412 36.88 -15.37 6.62
C GLY A 412 36.96 -16.71 5.91
N ARG A 413 35.79 -17.25 5.50
CA ARG A 413 35.62 -18.53 4.82
C ARG A 413 34.64 -18.33 3.67
N GLU A 414 35.01 -17.49 2.71
CA GLU A 414 34.18 -17.15 1.56
C GLU A 414 33.84 -18.41 0.75
N GLU A 415 34.71 -19.42 0.75
CA GLU A 415 34.47 -20.71 0.08
C GLU A 415 33.36 -21.54 0.74
N LEU A 416 33.00 -21.23 1.99
CA LEU A 416 31.88 -21.83 2.71
C LEU A 416 30.63 -20.96 2.66
N SER A 417 30.74 -19.71 2.23
CA SER A 417 29.63 -18.76 2.21
C SER A 417 28.82 -18.90 0.92
N THR A 418 27.51 -19.06 1.06
CA THR A 418 26.55 -19.21 -0.05
C THR A 418 25.44 -18.16 -0.02
N MET A 419 25.39 -17.33 1.03
CA MET A 419 24.42 -16.25 1.16
C MET A 419 24.84 -15.06 0.29
N GLY A 420 23.96 -14.67 -0.64
CA GLY A 420 24.13 -13.47 -1.46
C GLY A 420 23.53 -12.24 -0.78
N ASP A 421 22.78 -11.47 -1.56
CA ASP A 421 22.08 -10.29 -1.06
C ASP A 421 20.94 -10.70 -0.10
N VAL A 422 20.79 -9.91 0.95
CA VAL A 422 19.77 -10.00 1.99
C VAL A 422 18.70 -8.95 1.69
N ALA A 423 17.48 -9.43 1.45
CA ALA A 423 16.33 -8.61 1.17
C ALA A 423 15.73 -8.05 2.46
N GLN A 424 14.90 -7.02 2.30
CA GLN A 424 14.11 -6.49 3.40
C GLN A 424 13.18 -7.57 3.97
N PHE A 425 13.13 -7.67 5.30
CA PHE A 425 12.41 -8.66 6.10
C PHE A 425 12.87 -10.10 5.96
N ASP A 426 14.09 -10.32 5.47
CA ASP A 426 14.70 -11.63 5.61
C ASP A 426 14.93 -11.96 7.09
N ALA A 427 14.56 -13.19 7.43
CA ALA A 427 14.74 -13.76 8.75
C ALA A 427 16.13 -14.39 8.86
N LEU A 428 16.97 -13.80 9.69
CA LEU A 428 18.38 -14.19 9.84
C LEU A 428 18.64 -14.77 11.22
N LEU A 429 19.34 -15.91 11.24
CA LEU A 429 19.87 -16.53 12.45
C LEU A 429 21.38 -16.33 12.50
N ALA A 430 21.87 -15.50 13.41
CA ALA A 430 23.30 -15.18 13.52
C ALA A 430 23.89 -15.56 14.88
N LEU A 431 25.16 -15.97 14.87
CA LEU A 431 25.98 -16.24 16.04
C LEU A 431 27.01 -15.13 16.22
N ASN A 432 26.98 -14.46 17.37
CA ASN A 432 28.05 -13.58 17.80
C ASN A 432 29.20 -14.45 18.36
N GLY A 433 30.35 -14.45 17.68
CA GLY A 433 31.54 -15.20 18.11
C GLY A 433 32.43 -14.47 19.10
N SER A 434 32.12 -13.20 19.41
CA SER A 434 32.94 -12.37 20.28
C SER A 434 32.55 -12.48 21.76
N GLY A 435 33.44 -12.02 22.65
CA GLY A 435 33.20 -11.96 24.10
C GLY A 435 32.33 -10.79 24.56
N GLU A 436 31.77 -9.99 23.65
CA GLU A 436 30.96 -8.81 23.95
C GLU A 436 29.66 -8.86 23.15
N SER A 437 28.59 -8.25 23.64
CA SER A 437 27.37 -8.08 22.85
C SER A 437 27.65 -7.24 21.60
N ALA A 438 26.89 -7.52 20.53
CA ALA A 438 26.99 -6.81 19.27
C ALA A 438 25.64 -6.16 18.97
N THR A 439 25.63 -4.88 18.64
CA THR A 439 24.41 -4.11 18.36
C THR A 439 24.52 -3.47 16.98
N CYS A 440 23.46 -3.61 16.19
CA CYS A 440 23.31 -2.98 14.88
C CYS A 440 22.09 -2.07 14.90
N GLU A 441 22.26 -0.82 14.46
CA GLU A 441 21.18 0.14 14.22
C GLU A 441 20.75 0.04 12.75
N MET A 442 19.51 -0.36 12.52
CA MET A 442 18.93 -0.46 11.18
C MET A 442 17.87 0.62 10.98
N PRO A 443 17.58 1.05 9.74
CA PRO A 443 16.43 1.91 9.46
C PRO A 443 15.13 1.25 9.98
N ASP A 444 14.28 2.00 10.68
CA ASP A 444 12.92 1.53 10.96
C ASP A 444 12.11 1.66 9.66
N PRO A 445 11.70 0.55 9.04
CA PRO A 445 11.02 0.63 7.75
C PRO A 445 9.63 1.24 7.96
N SER A 446 9.30 2.21 7.10
CA SER A 446 7.94 2.68 6.86
C SER A 446 6.97 1.50 6.65
N PRO A 447 5.66 1.67 6.86
CA PRO A 447 4.69 0.61 6.57
C PRO A 447 4.95 0.01 5.19
N VAL A 448 5.12 -1.30 5.15
CA VAL A 448 5.42 -2.07 3.94
C VAL A 448 4.20 -2.86 3.51
N SER A 449 4.04 -3.02 2.20
CA SER A 449 3.01 -3.88 1.65
C SER A 449 3.17 -5.31 2.18
N PRO A 450 2.07 -6.02 2.48
CA PRO A 450 2.12 -7.45 2.80
C PRO A 450 2.82 -8.23 1.69
N ARG A 451 3.51 -9.32 2.05
CA ARG A 451 4.09 -10.27 1.09
C ARG A 451 3.51 -11.65 1.30
N THR A 452 3.28 -12.37 0.21
CA THR A 452 2.90 -13.78 0.28
C THR A 452 4.10 -14.62 0.71
N LEU A 453 3.91 -15.46 1.72
CA LEU A 453 4.88 -16.47 2.14
C LEU A 453 4.25 -17.85 1.98
N ILE A 454 4.91 -18.73 1.23
CA ILE A 454 4.49 -20.13 1.06
C ILE A 454 5.41 -21.01 1.92
N ILE A 455 4.81 -21.86 2.77
CA ILE A 455 5.54 -22.86 3.55
C ILE A 455 5.17 -24.23 2.98
N PRO A 456 6.06 -24.91 2.24
CA PRO A 456 5.73 -26.19 1.63
C PRO A 456 5.12 -27.19 2.61
N ALA A 457 4.26 -28.07 2.11
CA ALA A 457 3.65 -29.14 2.90
C ALA A 457 4.72 -29.94 3.67
N ASN A 458 4.46 -30.25 4.94
CA ASN A 458 5.39 -30.98 5.82
C ASN A 458 6.77 -30.32 5.92
N SER A 459 6.82 -28.99 5.92
CA SER A 459 8.06 -28.21 5.87
C SER A 459 8.09 -27.07 6.88
N TRP A 460 9.22 -26.36 6.93
CA TRP A 460 9.50 -25.35 7.95
C TRP A 460 9.84 -24.03 7.26
N ALA A 461 9.52 -22.90 7.87
CA ALA A 461 9.96 -21.60 7.38
C ALA A 461 10.43 -20.71 8.54
N ASN A 462 11.45 -19.91 8.28
CA ASN A 462 11.88 -18.84 9.17
C ASN A 462 11.45 -17.52 8.52
N PHE A 463 10.62 -16.73 9.20
CA PHE A 463 10.07 -15.50 8.63
C PHE A 463 9.91 -14.40 9.67
N ALA A 464 9.97 -13.16 9.21
CA ALA A 464 9.68 -11.97 10.00
C ALA A 464 8.19 -11.63 9.95
N TRP A 465 7.58 -11.37 11.11
CA TRP A 465 6.23 -10.84 11.23
C TRP A 465 6.28 -9.31 11.31
N THR A 466 5.44 -8.59 10.56
CA THR A 466 5.48 -7.11 10.51
C THR A 466 4.32 -6.44 11.25
N GLY A 467 3.35 -7.21 11.75
CA GLY A 467 2.21 -6.73 12.52
C GLY A 467 2.36 -6.90 14.03
N PHE A 468 1.31 -6.55 14.78
CA PHE A 468 1.14 -6.86 16.19
C PHE A 468 -0.11 -7.71 16.34
N THR A 469 0.03 -8.95 16.80
CA THR A 469 -1.06 -9.94 16.82
C THR A 469 -0.71 -11.07 17.78
N SER A 470 -1.63 -11.99 18.06
CA SER A 470 -1.38 -13.20 18.83
C SER A 470 -0.69 -14.30 17.99
N ALA A 471 -0.01 -15.23 18.65
CA ALA A 471 0.58 -16.37 17.95
C ALA A 471 -0.47 -17.25 17.22
N GLN A 472 -1.71 -17.30 17.72
CA GLN A 472 -2.80 -18.00 17.07
C GLN A 472 -3.16 -17.34 15.72
N GLU A 473 -3.33 -16.03 15.70
CA GLU A 473 -3.63 -15.27 14.47
C GLU A 473 -2.52 -15.41 13.41
N VAL A 474 -1.24 -15.43 13.84
CA VAL A 474 -0.15 -15.72 12.90
C VAL A 474 -0.29 -17.10 12.29
N ALA A 475 -0.66 -18.12 13.08
CA ALA A 475 -0.84 -19.47 12.57
C ALA A 475 -2.03 -19.56 11.61
N ASP A 476 -3.15 -18.91 11.95
CA ASP A 476 -4.38 -18.90 11.16
C ASP A 476 -4.21 -18.14 9.83
N CYS A 477 -3.28 -17.18 9.77
CA CYS A 477 -2.89 -16.52 8.52
C CYS A 477 -2.37 -17.49 7.44
N PHE A 478 -1.82 -18.65 7.84
CA PHE A 478 -1.42 -19.71 6.90
C PHE A 478 -2.55 -20.70 6.57
N GLY A 479 -3.73 -20.52 7.18
CA GLY A 479 -4.88 -21.42 7.13
C GLY A 479 -5.01 -22.26 8.41
N GLU A 480 -6.25 -22.42 8.86
CA GLU A 480 -6.58 -23.15 10.09
C GLU A 480 -5.94 -24.55 10.10
N GLY A 481 -5.19 -24.84 11.17
CA GLY A 481 -4.56 -26.15 11.39
C GLY A 481 -3.36 -26.47 10.49
N LYS A 482 -2.89 -25.55 9.63
CA LYS A 482 -1.68 -25.80 8.83
C LYS A 482 -0.40 -25.75 9.67
N ILE A 483 -0.29 -24.76 10.56
CA ILE A 483 0.88 -24.59 11.42
C ILE A 483 0.70 -25.37 12.72
N ALA A 484 1.54 -26.39 12.93
CA ALA A 484 1.47 -27.22 14.14
C ALA A 484 2.22 -26.59 15.31
N VAL A 485 3.35 -25.93 15.03
CA VAL A 485 4.21 -25.33 16.05
C VAL A 485 4.97 -24.15 15.46
N MET A 486 5.17 -23.12 16.28
CA MET A 486 6.06 -22.01 16.00
C MET A 486 7.06 -21.84 17.14
N TYR A 487 8.27 -21.40 16.82
CA TYR A 487 9.30 -21.08 17.80
C TYR A 487 9.78 -19.65 17.63
N ARG A 488 10.01 -18.96 18.74
CA ARG A 488 10.66 -17.64 18.82
C ARG A 488 11.90 -17.76 19.69
N LEU A 489 13.06 -17.31 19.21
CA LEU A 489 14.28 -17.25 20.01
C LEU A 489 14.36 -15.90 20.71
N ASP A 490 14.29 -15.89 22.04
CA ASP A 490 14.48 -14.68 22.82
C ASP A 490 15.99 -14.39 22.96
N ALA A 491 16.47 -13.35 22.28
CA ALA A 491 17.90 -13.03 22.22
C ALA A 491 18.49 -12.67 23.60
N GLY A 492 17.69 -12.12 24.53
CA GLY A 492 18.17 -11.74 25.86
C GLY A 492 18.42 -12.94 26.78
N SER A 493 17.48 -13.88 26.80
CA SER A 493 17.49 -15.06 27.65
C SER A 493 18.12 -16.29 27.00
N GLN A 494 18.36 -16.25 25.68
CA GLN A 494 18.86 -17.39 24.88
C GLN A 494 17.94 -18.62 25.01
N SER A 495 16.64 -18.40 25.19
CA SER A 495 15.65 -19.44 25.35
C SER A 495 14.66 -19.43 24.18
N PHE A 496 14.25 -20.63 23.76
CA PHE A 496 13.16 -20.76 22.81
C PHE A 496 11.83 -20.67 23.53
N GLN A 497 11.00 -19.76 23.07
CA GLN A 497 9.57 -19.78 23.31
C GLN A 497 8.90 -20.53 22.16
N ARG A 498 7.72 -21.07 22.40
CA ARG A 498 6.94 -21.83 21.43
C ARG A 498 5.46 -21.56 21.54
N TRP A 499 4.78 -21.69 20.43
CA TRP A 499 3.33 -21.84 20.35
C TRP A 499 3.03 -23.20 19.69
N ILE A 500 2.06 -23.94 20.21
CA ILE A 500 1.63 -25.24 19.68
C ILE A 500 0.11 -25.21 19.50
N GLY A 501 -0.34 -25.47 18.27
CA GLY A 501 -1.77 -25.44 17.92
C GLY A 501 -2.60 -26.40 18.78
N GLY A 502 -3.67 -25.88 19.40
CA GLY A 502 -4.58 -26.61 20.28
C GLY A 502 -3.95 -27.14 21.58
N ARG A 503 -2.77 -26.63 21.97
CA ARG A 503 -2.04 -27.02 23.19
C ARG A 503 -1.53 -25.79 23.94
N GLU A 504 -2.45 -24.93 24.36
CA GLU A 504 -2.15 -23.71 25.11
C GLU A 504 -1.41 -24.03 26.41
N ASP A 505 -1.64 -25.21 27.00
CA ASP A 505 -0.91 -25.71 28.18
C ASP A 505 0.60 -25.89 27.96
N LEU A 506 1.04 -26.00 26.70
CA LEU A 506 2.43 -26.14 26.31
C LEU A 506 2.99 -24.88 25.62
N SER A 507 2.15 -23.91 25.28
CA SER A 507 2.52 -22.66 24.62
C SER A 507 3.00 -21.63 25.63
N ASN A 508 3.98 -20.82 25.24
CA ASN A 508 4.47 -19.67 26.00
C ASN A 508 4.85 -18.47 25.11
N VAL A 509 4.39 -18.48 23.85
CA VAL A 509 4.27 -17.29 23.00
C VAL A 509 2.78 -16.98 22.94
N GLU A 510 2.38 -15.88 23.57
CA GLU A 510 1.01 -15.36 23.52
C GLU A 510 0.93 -14.29 22.43
N ASP A 511 1.75 -13.25 22.56
CA ASP A 511 1.83 -12.13 21.62
C ASP A 511 3.06 -12.22 20.71
N VAL A 512 2.86 -11.82 19.45
CA VAL A 512 3.89 -11.64 18.42
C VAL A 512 3.98 -10.16 18.10
N ALA A 513 5.14 -9.57 18.38
CA ALA A 513 5.42 -8.17 18.15
C ALA A 513 5.90 -7.90 16.72
N ARG A 514 5.82 -6.64 16.30
CA ARG A 514 6.39 -6.19 15.03
C ARG A 514 7.88 -6.53 14.97
N PHE A 515 8.25 -7.19 13.89
CA PHE A 515 9.58 -7.72 13.56
C PHE A 515 10.09 -8.89 14.41
N ASP A 516 9.20 -9.56 15.13
CA ASP A 516 9.51 -10.88 15.65
C ASP A 516 9.80 -11.84 14.50
N VAL A 517 10.78 -12.72 14.72
CA VAL A 517 11.09 -13.79 13.78
C VAL A 517 10.65 -15.12 14.34
N LEU A 518 9.84 -15.81 13.54
CA LEU A 518 9.21 -17.08 13.88
C LEU A 518 9.75 -18.18 12.99
N LEU A 519 10.08 -19.31 13.60
CA LEU A 519 10.32 -20.57 12.92
C LEU A 519 9.06 -21.42 13.02
N ALA A 520 8.29 -21.52 11.94
CA ALA A 520 7.03 -22.25 11.90
C ALA A 520 7.16 -23.59 11.18
N VAL A 521 6.35 -24.56 11.58
CA VAL A 521 6.25 -25.89 10.98
C VAL A 521 4.87 -26.08 10.39
N ASN A 522 4.80 -26.17 9.05
CA ASN A 522 3.61 -26.61 8.35
C ASN A 522 3.56 -28.14 8.41
N ALA A 523 2.66 -28.71 9.22
CA ALA A 523 2.49 -30.15 9.35
C ALA A 523 1.37 -30.71 8.45
N SER A 524 0.74 -29.86 7.65
CA SER A 524 -0.32 -30.27 6.75
C SER A 524 0.24 -30.90 5.47
N GLY A 525 -0.64 -31.60 4.74
CA GLY A 525 -0.34 -32.15 3.43
C GLY A 525 -0.33 -31.10 2.30
N GLU A 526 -0.56 -29.83 2.63
CA GLU A 526 -0.74 -28.74 1.67
C GLU A 526 0.25 -27.60 1.96
N PRO A 527 0.75 -26.89 0.94
CA PRO A 527 1.64 -25.75 1.11
C PRO A 527 0.94 -24.50 1.67
#